data_AF-A0A561TI43-F1
#
_entry.id   AF-A0A561TI43-F1
#
_cell.length_a   1.000
_cell.length_b   1.000
_cell.length_c   1.000
_cell.angle_alpha   90.00
_cell.angle_beta   90.00
_cell.angle_gamma   90.00
#
_symmetry.space_group_name_H-M   'P 1'
#
loop_
_entity.id
_entity.type
_entity.pdbx_description
1 polymer ?
#
loop_
_entity_poly.entity_id
_entity_poly.type
_entity_poly.pdbx_seq_one_letter_code
_entity_poly.pdbx_strand_id
1 'polypeptide(L)'
;MRVVFTKGPGTSYDIAVHRAAGPALAPRNGPGGHPYLPHDLVHFLVEAEAGIALGVYGRLAAGDNGLFWPADPAERAKAARHRRSKRPRSSPRARADMARSEELAGLAVPVWELRRGLRETLPAYVKADALPPVVDRIVARLDTCADRWHALEPGDSLELTW
;
A
#
# COMPACT_ATOMS: atom_id res chain seq x y z
N MET A 1 -2.89 5.28 12.28
CA MET A 1 -2.50 3.83 12.32
C MET A 1 -0.99 3.76 12.03
N ARG A 2 -0.25 2.76 12.51
CA ARG A 2 1.18 2.59 12.17
C ARG A 2 1.39 1.33 11.34
N VAL A 3 2.15 1.44 10.26
CA VAL A 3 2.51 0.32 9.37
C VAL A 3 4.02 0.20 9.32
N VAL A 4 4.51 -1.02 9.50
CA VAL A 4 5.94 -1.36 9.50
C VAL A 4 6.19 -2.25 8.29
N PHE A 5 7.08 -1.81 7.41
CA PHE A 5 7.58 -2.59 6.29
C PHE A 5 8.97 -3.09 6.65
N THR A 6 9.16 -4.41 6.76
CA THR A 6 10.47 -5.01 7.04
C THR A 6 11.06 -5.54 5.75
N LYS A 7 12.29 -5.14 5.44
CA LYS A 7 12.98 -5.54 4.20
C LYS A 7 13.41 -6.99 4.28
N GLY A 8 13.06 -7.77 3.27
CA GLY A 8 13.54 -9.14 3.10
C GLY A 8 14.67 -9.21 2.07
N PRO A 9 15.17 -10.43 1.79
CA PRO A 9 16.12 -10.65 0.69
C PRO A 9 15.49 -10.32 -0.68
N GLY A 10 16.31 -9.84 -1.62
CA GLY A 10 15.87 -9.48 -2.96
C GLY A 10 14.81 -8.38 -2.95
N THR A 11 13.63 -8.66 -3.49
CA THR A 11 12.47 -7.73 -3.50
C THR A 11 11.39 -8.12 -2.50
N SER A 12 11.65 -9.10 -1.62
CA SER A 12 10.70 -9.53 -0.60
C SER A 12 10.63 -8.55 0.57
N TYR A 13 9.50 -8.52 1.26
CA TYR A 13 9.29 -7.70 2.44
C TYR A 13 8.07 -8.20 3.23
N ASP A 14 8.07 -7.94 4.53
CA ASP A 14 6.95 -8.21 5.41
C ASP A 14 6.27 -6.92 5.84
N ILE A 15 5.00 -7.02 6.20
CA ILE A 15 4.16 -5.91 6.61
C ILE A 15 3.52 -6.25 7.95
N ALA A 16 3.72 -5.40 8.94
CA ALA A 16 3.00 -5.42 10.20
C ALA A 16 2.15 -4.14 10.34
N VAL A 17 0.92 -4.30 10.83
CA VAL A 17 -0.03 -3.20 11.00
C VAL A 17 -0.40 -3.09 12.47
N HIS A 18 -0.12 -1.94 13.06
CA HIS A 18 -0.47 -1.59 14.43
C HIS A 18 -1.56 -0.52 14.42
N ARG A 19 -2.71 -0.82 14.99
CA ARG A 19 -3.90 0.04 14.98
C ARG A 19 -4.69 -0.10 16.28
N ALA A 20 -5.44 0.93 16.62
CA ALA A 20 -6.31 0.93 17.79
C ALA A 20 -7.68 0.26 17.51
N ALA A 21 -8.19 0.35 16.28
CA ALA A 21 -9.48 -0.20 15.89
C ALA A 21 -9.34 -1.62 15.33
N GLY A 22 -10.19 -2.54 15.81
CA GLY A 22 -10.22 -3.93 15.34
C GLY A 22 -9.17 -4.83 16.02
N PRO A 23 -9.17 -6.14 15.70
CA PRO A 23 -8.22 -7.08 16.30
C PRO A 23 -6.79 -6.81 15.83
N ALA A 24 -5.83 -7.18 16.68
CA ALA A 24 -4.42 -7.25 16.31
C ALA A 24 -4.23 -8.18 15.11
N LEU A 25 -3.44 -7.74 14.13
CA LEU A 25 -3.22 -8.47 12.88
C LEU A 25 -1.89 -9.23 12.93
N ALA A 26 -1.89 -10.45 12.38
CA ALA A 26 -0.66 -11.15 12.08
C ALA A 26 0.08 -10.44 10.95
N PRO A 27 1.42 -10.34 11.01
CA PRO A 27 2.21 -9.87 9.88
C PRO A 27 1.94 -10.71 8.64
N ARG A 28 2.12 -10.12 7.46
CA ARG A 28 2.06 -10.83 6.18
C ARG A 28 3.25 -10.48 5.31
N ASN A 29 3.62 -11.42 4.45
CA ASN A 29 4.53 -11.15 3.36
C ASN A 29 3.82 -10.38 2.24
N GLY A 30 4.51 -9.38 1.69
CA GLY A 30 4.09 -8.67 0.49
C GLY A 30 4.28 -9.50 -0.78
N PRO A 31 3.65 -9.15 -1.90
CA PRO A 31 3.82 -9.86 -3.17
C PRO A 31 5.22 -9.71 -3.79
N GLY A 32 6.12 -8.90 -3.21
CA GLY A 32 7.39 -8.51 -3.82
C GLY A 32 7.19 -7.57 -5.02
N GLY A 33 8.15 -7.54 -5.94
CA GLY A 33 7.87 -7.22 -7.35
C GLY A 33 8.54 -5.99 -7.97
N HIS A 34 8.97 -4.99 -7.19
CA HIS A 34 9.70 -3.84 -7.74
C HIS A 34 11.03 -3.62 -7.00
N PRO A 35 12.16 -3.46 -7.71
CA PRO A 35 13.50 -3.44 -7.10
C PRO A 35 13.73 -2.25 -6.17
N TYR A 36 13.00 -1.15 -6.36
CA TYR A 36 13.21 0.06 -5.57
C TYR A 36 12.22 0.30 -4.43
N LEU A 37 11.00 -0.19 -4.57
CA LEU A 37 9.91 0.16 -3.66
C LEU A 37 8.96 -1.03 -3.54
N PRO A 38 8.63 -1.48 -2.32
CA PRO A 38 7.56 -2.44 -2.10
C PRO A 38 6.24 -1.97 -2.71
N HIS A 39 5.54 -2.84 -3.45
CA HIS A 39 4.24 -2.53 -4.03
C HIS A 39 3.23 -2.02 -2.99
N ASP A 40 3.14 -2.68 -1.84
CA ASP A 40 2.27 -2.28 -0.75
C ASP A 40 2.69 -0.93 -0.11
N LEU A 41 3.98 -0.59 -0.13
CA LEU A 41 4.45 0.75 0.29
C LEU A 41 3.95 1.83 -0.68
N VAL A 42 3.96 1.57 -1.99
CA VAL A 42 3.40 2.49 -2.99
C VAL A 42 1.92 2.75 -2.71
N HIS A 43 1.12 1.70 -2.51
CA HIS A 43 -0.31 1.87 -2.19
C HIS A 43 -0.55 2.61 -0.89
N PHE A 44 0.27 2.38 0.15
CA PHE A 44 0.17 3.15 1.39
C PHE A 44 0.32 4.66 1.11
N LEU A 45 1.35 5.05 0.37
CA LEU A 45 1.64 6.46 0.07
C LEU A 45 0.58 7.07 -0.85
N VAL A 46 0.17 6.35 -1.90
CA VAL A 46 -0.88 6.79 -2.82
C VAL A 46 -2.17 7.06 -2.06
N GLU A 47 -2.63 6.12 -1.24
CA GLU A 47 -3.89 6.26 -0.54
C GLU A 47 -3.84 7.38 0.50
N ALA A 48 -2.70 7.55 1.19
CA ALA A 48 -2.51 8.63 2.16
C ALA A 48 -2.53 10.02 1.50
N GLU A 49 -1.74 10.23 0.44
CA GLU A 49 -1.62 11.52 -0.25
C GLU A 49 -2.87 11.91 -1.05
N ALA A 50 -3.65 10.92 -1.48
CA ALA A 50 -4.91 11.10 -2.20
C ALA A 50 -6.16 11.08 -1.32
N GLY A 51 -6.01 10.82 -0.01
CA GLY A 51 -7.14 10.76 0.93
C GLY A 51 -8.13 9.63 0.64
N ILE A 52 -7.63 8.48 0.16
CA ILE A 52 -8.47 7.33 -0.21
C ILE A 52 -8.83 6.56 1.06
N ALA A 53 -10.08 6.70 1.51
CA ALA A 53 -10.55 6.13 2.77
C ALA A 53 -10.94 4.65 2.67
N LEU A 54 -11.43 4.20 1.51
CA LEU A 54 -11.87 2.82 1.31
C LEU A 54 -10.91 2.01 0.43
N GLY A 55 -9.64 2.40 0.35
CA GLY A 55 -8.55 1.61 -0.21
C GLY A 55 -8.12 0.44 0.70
N VAL A 56 -6.94 -0.13 0.46
CA VAL A 56 -6.39 -1.18 1.34
C VAL A 56 -6.10 -0.63 2.73
N TYR A 57 -5.31 0.44 2.82
CA TYR A 57 -4.82 1.00 4.08
C TYR A 57 -5.86 1.86 4.78
N GLY A 58 -6.67 2.60 4.02
CA GLY A 58 -7.80 3.34 4.60
C GLY A 58 -8.78 2.42 5.36
N ARG A 59 -9.10 1.25 4.79
CA ARG A 59 -9.93 0.25 5.48
C ARG A 59 -9.23 -0.38 6.69
N LEU A 60 -7.92 -0.66 6.59
CA LEU A 60 -7.14 -1.15 7.73
C LEU A 60 -7.13 -0.14 8.89
N ALA A 61 -7.02 1.15 8.59
CA ALA A 61 -7.08 2.22 9.57
C ALA A 61 -8.45 2.33 10.24
N ALA A 62 -9.53 2.04 9.50
CA ALA A 62 -10.89 1.97 10.00
C ALA A 62 -11.22 0.68 10.78
N GLY A 63 -10.27 -0.26 10.89
CA GLY A 63 -10.40 -1.50 11.66
C GLY A 63 -10.89 -2.71 10.86
N ASP A 64 -11.06 -2.61 9.55
CA ASP A 64 -11.28 -3.76 8.68
C ASP A 64 -10.01 -4.62 8.64
N ASN A 65 -10.13 -5.94 8.54
CA ASN A 65 -8.97 -6.83 8.44
C ASN A 65 -8.36 -6.84 7.02
N GLY A 66 -9.10 -6.43 5.99
CA GLY A 66 -8.61 -6.31 4.62
C GLY A 66 -7.94 -7.59 4.11
N LEU A 67 -6.68 -7.51 3.74
CA LEU A 67 -5.86 -8.64 3.28
C LEU A 67 -5.16 -9.40 4.42
N PHE A 68 -5.30 -8.92 5.66
CA PHE A 68 -4.65 -9.47 6.84
C PHE A 68 -5.60 -10.41 7.60
N TRP A 69 -5.00 -11.22 8.47
CA TRP A 69 -5.71 -12.08 9.40
C TRP A 69 -5.49 -11.61 10.83
N PRO A 70 -6.50 -11.72 11.71
CA PRO A 70 -6.27 -11.58 13.14
C PRO A 70 -5.15 -12.51 13.61
N ALA A 71 -4.30 -12.00 14.51
CA ALA A 71 -3.24 -12.75 15.16
C ALA A 71 -3.81 -13.81 16.11
N ASP A 72 -4.84 -13.44 16.88
CA ASP A 72 -5.55 -14.34 17.77
C ASP A 72 -6.33 -15.43 17.01
N PRO A 73 -6.15 -16.73 17.34
CA PRO A 73 -6.84 -17.83 16.65
C PRO A 73 -8.37 -17.78 16.75
N ALA A 74 -8.94 -17.33 17.88
CA ALA A 74 -10.39 -17.28 18.05
C ALA A 74 -11.00 -16.15 17.19
N GLU A 75 -10.37 -14.97 17.17
CA GLU A 75 -10.76 -13.87 16.29
C GLU A 75 -10.56 -14.22 14.80
N ARG A 76 -9.51 -14.97 14.47
CA ARG A 76 -9.32 -15.48 13.10
C ARG A 76 -10.44 -16.42 12.68
N ALA A 77 -10.81 -17.38 13.53
CA ALA A 77 -11.91 -18.30 13.28
C ALA A 77 -13.25 -17.55 13.12
N LYS A 78 -13.50 -16.53 13.96
CA LYS A 78 -14.67 -15.65 13.86
C LYS A 78 -14.69 -14.86 12.55
N ALA A 79 -13.58 -14.23 12.16
CA ALA A 79 -13.46 -13.50 10.90
C ALA A 79 -13.67 -14.41 9.68
N ALA A 80 -13.11 -15.62 9.70
CA ALA A 80 -13.30 -16.60 8.63
C ALA A 80 -14.77 -17.04 8.50
N ARG A 81 -15.46 -17.30 9.62
CA ARG A 81 -16.90 -17.60 9.64
C ARG A 81 -17.72 -16.44 9.08
N HIS A 82 -17.43 -15.21 9.49
CA HIS A 82 -18.11 -14.02 8.97
C HIS A 82 -17.93 -13.82 7.47
N ARG A 83 -16.71 -13.99 6.92
CA ARG A 83 -16.47 -13.89 5.47
C ARG A 83 -17.24 -14.94 4.66
N ARG A 84 -17.42 -16.16 5.21
CA ARG A 84 -18.18 -17.23 4.57
C ARG A 84 -19.68 -16.97 4.59
N SER A 85 -20.22 -16.49 5.71
CA SER A 85 -21.67 -16.26 5.87
C SER A 85 -22.14 -14.94 5.28
N LYS A 86 -21.27 -13.93 5.25
CA LYS A 86 -21.52 -12.62 4.66
C LYS A 86 -20.35 -12.30 3.74
N ARG A 87 -20.44 -12.66 2.47
CA ARG A 87 -19.56 -12.09 1.43
C ARG A 87 -19.93 -10.61 1.31
N PRO A 88 -19.16 -9.67 1.89
CA PRO A 88 -19.55 -8.27 1.82
C PRO A 88 -19.43 -7.87 0.35
N ARG A 89 -20.54 -7.51 -0.30
CA ARG A 89 -20.46 -6.93 -1.63
C ARG A 89 -19.74 -5.59 -1.49
N SER A 90 -18.61 -5.44 -2.16
CA SER A 90 -17.90 -4.16 -2.18
C SER A 90 -18.84 -3.08 -2.69
N SER A 91 -19.04 -2.03 -1.88
CA SER A 91 -19.92 -0.93 -2.24
C SER A 91 -19.37 -0.24 -3.51
N PRO A 92 -20.24 0.44 -4.30
CA PRO A 92 -19.76 1.21 -5.45
C PRO A 92 -18.62 2.17 -5.08
N ARG A 93 -18.71 2.82 -3.91
CA ARG A 93 -17.66 3.69 -3.39
C ARG A 93 -16.36 2.94 -3.09
N ALA A 94 -16.41 1.79 -2.42
CA ALA A 94 -15.21 1.00 -2.13
C ALA A 94 -14.53 0.47 -3.42
N ARG A 95 -15.32 0.16 -4.46
CA ARG A 95 -14.76 -0.18 -5.78
C ARG A 95 -14.12 1.02 -6.46
N ALA A 96 -14.74 2.19 -6.39
CA ALA A 96 -14.18 3.43 -6.95
C ALA A 96 -12.88 3.85 -6.25
N ASP A 97 -12.83 3.79 -4.92
CA ASP A 97 -11.62 4.08 -4.14
C ASP A 97 -10.48 3.11 -4.46
N MET A 98 -10.79 1.82 -4.59
CA MET A 98 -9.79 0.82 -5.01
C MET A 98 -9.27 1.11 -6.42
N ALA A 99 -10.16 1.34 -7.38
CA ALA A 99 -9.78 1.65 -8.75
C ALA A 99 -8.91 2.93 -8.82
N ARG A 100 -9.25 3.94 -8.01
CA ARG A 100 -8.47 5.17 -7.91
C ARG A 100 -7.09 4.95 -7.29
N SER A 101 -6.97 4.08 -6.28
CA SER A 101 -5.67 3.69 -5.70
C SER A 101 -4.77 3.04 -6.74
N GLU A 102 -5.31 2.09 -7.52
CA GLU A 102 -4.59 1.43 -8.61
C GLU A 102 -4.21 2.40 -9.74
N GLU A 103 -5.15 3.25 -10.17
CA GLU A 103 -4.91 4.27 -11.20
C GLU A 103 -3.78 5.22 -10.80
N LEU A 104 -3.83 5.78 -9.59
CA LEU A 104 -2.81 6.70 -9.10
C LEU A 104 -1.45 6.02 -8.91
N ALA A 105 -1.41 4.76 -8.45
CA ALA A 105 -0.17 3.99 -8.41
C ALA A 105 0.40 3.77 -9.82
N GLY A 106 -0.46 3.41 -10.78
CA GLY A 106 -0.09 3.21 -12.19
C GLY A 106 0.39 4.48 -12.91
N LEU A 107 -0.04 5.66 -12.46
CA LEU A 107 0.46 6.95 -12.95
C LEU A 107 1.74 7.39 -12.21
N ALA A 108 1.77 7.29 -10.89
CA ALA A 108 2.84 7.85 -10.08
C ALA A 108 4.16 7.09 -10.21
N VAL A 109 4.13 5.75 -10.28
CA VAL A 109 5.35 4.94 -10.38
C VAL A 109 6.13 5.25 -11.66
N PRO A 110 5.55 5.21 -12.87
CA PRO A 110 6.30 5.54 -14.09
C PRO A 110 6.82 6.98 -14.13
N VAL A 111 6.07 7.93 -13.57
CA VAL A 111 6.51 9.34 -13.47
C VAL A 111 7.71 9.46 -12.52
N TRP A 112 7.66 8.78 -11.38
CA TRP A 112 8.78 8.73 -10.43
C TRP A 112 10.02 8.04 -11.04
N GLU A 113 9.84 6.90 -11.71
CA GLU A 113 10.92 6.18 -12.40
C GLU A 113 11.61 7.06 -13.44
N LEU A 114 10.84 7.80 -14.25
CA LEU A 114 11.38 8.74 -15.22
C LEU A 114 12.20 9.84 -14.55
N ARG A 115 11.67 10.44 -13.46
CA ARG A 115 12.39 11.49 -12.71
C ARG A 115 13.69 10.99 -12.09
N ARG A 116 13.74 9.72 -11.68
CA ARG A 116 14.93 9.07 -11.12
C ARG A 116 15.90 8.53 -12.18
N GLY A 117 15.59 8.69 -13.46
CA GLY A 117 16.39 8.12 -14.54
C GLY A 117 16.38 6.59 -14.59
N LEU A 118 15.43 5.94 -13.92
CA LEU A 118 15.23 4.48 -13.97
C LEU A 118 14.49 4.04 -15.25
N ARG A 119 13.95 5.01 -15.98
CA ARG A 119 13.19 4.85 -17.22
C ARG A 119 13.48 6.03 -18.12
N GLU A 120 13.56 5.80 -19.43
CA GLU A 120 13.86 6.86 -20.41
C GLU A 120 12.63 7.66 -20.86
N THR A 121 11.46 7.02 -20.94
CA THR A 121 10.22 7.64 -21.46
C THR A 121 8.99 7.14 -20.71
N LEU A 122 7.94 7.97 -20.61
CA LEU A 122 6.67 7.56 -20.00
C LEU A 122 5.98 6.46 -20.83
N PRO A 123 5.30 5.50 -20.19
CA PRO A 123 4.42 4.57 -20.89
C PRO A 123 3.34 5.31 -21.68
N ALA A 124 2.90 4.74 -22.80
CA ALA A 124 1.92 5.38 -23.70
C ALA A 124 0.58 5.76 -23.03
N TYR A 125 0.20 5.04 -21.97
CA TYR A 125 -1.02 5.30 -21.19
C TYR A 125 -0.87 6.46 -20.19
N VAL A 126 0.35 6.93 -19.90
CA VAL A 126 0.61 8.07 -19.03
C VAL A 126 0.80 9.31 -19.91
N LYS A 127 -0.13 10.27 -19.79
CA LYS A 127 -0.07 11.55 -20.50
C LYS A 127 0.38 12.64 -19.53
N ALA A 128 1.58 13.18 -19.76
CA ALA A 128 2.23 14.14 -18.85
C ALA A 128 1.39 15.41 -18.63
N ASP A 129 0.71 15.88 -19.67
CA ASP A 129 -0.17 17.04 -19.69
C ASP A 129 -1.54 16.81 -19.01
N ALA A 130 -1.89 15.56 -18.72
CA ALA A 130 -3.14 15.18 -18.07
C ALA A 130 -2.94 14.61 -16.65
N LEU A 131 -1.75 14.77 -16.06
CA LEU A 131 -1.47 14.25 -14.72
C LEU A 131 -2.23 15.05 -13.64
N PRO A 132 -3.00 14.38 -12.76
CA PRO A 132 -3.61 15.04 -11.63
C PRO A 132 -2.54 15.64 -10.68
N PRO A 133 -2.75 16.83 -10.08
CA PRO A 133 -1.77 17.45 -9.18
C PRO A 133 -1.37 16.61 -7.96
N VAL A 134 -2.19 15.63 -7.57
CA VAL A 134 -1.85 14.69 -6.49
C VAL A 134 -0.70 13.76 -6.87
N VAL A 135 -0.47 13.49 -8.16
CA VAL A 135 0.63 12.65 -8.64
C VAL A 135 1.98 13.25 -8.25
N ASP A 136 2.14 14.57 -8.36
CA ASP A 136 3.40 15.22 -7.97
C ASP A 136 3.72 15.05 -6.47
N ARG A 137 2.69 15.14 -5.61
CA ARG A 137 2.87 14.90 -4.17
C ARG A 137 3.22 13.45 -3.87
N ILE A 138 2.54 12.51 -4.52
CA ILE A 138 2.84 11.08 -4.41
C ILE A 138 4.29 10.82 -4.86
N VAL A 139 4.70 11.34 -6.00
CA VAL A 139 6.06 11.16 -6.56
C VAL A 139 7.13 11.72 -5.62
N ALA A 140 6.94 12.90 -5.04
CA ALA A 140 7.86 13.46 -4.06
C ALA A 140 7.94 12.57 -2.80
N ARG A 141 6.82 11.97 -2.39
CA ARG A 141 6.79 11.07 -1.24
C ARG A 141 7.43 9.71 -1.52
N LEU A 142 7.23 9.18 -2.72
CA LEU A 142 7.91 7.97 -3.22
C LEU A 142 9.42 8.17 -3.19
N ASP A 143 9.91 9.34 -3.62
CA ASP A 143 11.33 9.66 -3.63
C ASP A 143 11.98 9.55 -2.25
N THR A 144 11.39 10.24 -1.26
CA THR A 144 11.86 10.18 0.12
C THR A 144 11.80 8.76 0.70
N CYS A 145 10.75 8.00 0.38
CA CYS A 145 10.58 6.65 0.91
C CYS A 145 11.49 5.64 0.21
N ALA A 146 11.79 5.82 -1.07
CA ALA A 146 12.71 4.98 -1.82
C ALA A 146 14.12 5.08 -1.24
N ASP A 147 14.61 6.29 -0.98
CA ASP A 147 15.94 6.47 -0.40
C ASP A 147 16.04 5.80 0.99
N ARG A 148 15.02 5.98 1.83
CA ARG A 148 14.94 5.32 3.14
C ARG A 148 14.89 3.81 3.01
N TRP A 149 14.10 3.27 2.09
CA TRP A 149 13.97 1.83 1.86
C TRP A 149 15.27 1.21 1.33
N HIS A 150 15.98 1.92 0.46
CA HIS A 150 17.24 1.44 -0.10
C HIS A 150 18.37 1.41 0.92
N ALA A 151 18.38 2.36 1.85
CA ALA A 151 19.36 2.40 2.92
C ALA A 151 19.20 1.26 3.94
N LEU A 152 18.07 0.56 3.96
CA LEU A 152 17.83 -0.57 4.86
C LEU A 152 18.60 -1.83 4.45
N GLU A 153 19.13 -2.56 5.42
CA GLU A 153 19.57 -3.93 5.22
C GLU A 153 18.39 -4.92 5.34
N PRO A 154 18.48 -6.14 4.78
CA PRO A 154 17.49 -7.17 5.06
C PRO A 154 17.35 -7.42 6.57
N GLY A 155 16.13 -7.37 7.09
CA GLY A 155 15.81 -7.42 8.52
C GLY A 155 15.46 -6.06 9.12
N ASP A 156 15.91 -4.96 8.53
CA ASP A 156 15.57 -3.61 8.97
C ASP A 156 14.16 -3.19 8.51
N SER A 157 13.63 -2.16 9.16
CA SER A 157 12.24 -1.72 8.96
C SER A 157 12.10 -0.24 8.64
N LEU A 158 11.14 0.05 7.76
CA LEU A 158 10.59 1.37 7.51
C LEU A 158 9.22 1.49 8.20
N GLU A 159 9.12 2.38 9.18
CA GLU A 159 7.84 2.70 9.83
C GLU A 159 7.17 3.93 9.20
N LEU A 160 5.87 3.84 8.96
CA LEU A 160 5.02 4.92 8.48
C LEU A 160 3.75 5.06 9.32
N THR A 161 3.29 6.30 9.45
CA THR A 161 2.03 6.63 10.12
C THR A 161 1.00 7.04 9.09
N TRP A 162 -0.18 6.44 9.21
CA TRP A 162 -1.41 6.75 8.50
C TRP A 162 -2.24 7.76 9.27
#